data_AF-A0A2T7BG86-F1
#
_entry.id   AF-A0A2T7BG86-F1
#
_cell.length_a   1.000
_cell.length_b   1.000
_cell.length_c   1.000
_cell.angle_alpha   90.00
_cell.angle_beta   90.00
_cell.angle_gamma   90.00
#
_symmetry.space_group_name_H-M   'P 1'
#
loop_
_entity.id
_entity.type
_entity.pdbx_description
1 polymer ?
#
loop_
_entity_poly.entity_id
_entity_poly.type
_entity_poly.pdbx_seq_one_letter_code
_entity_poly.pdbx_strand_id
1 'polypeptide(L)'
;MKKLFLAMTVLALTSLSAVKAQTGFFKWGIKGGANLGKLDGTGYDDAFKLGYHLGGFAQINLVKGFGVQGELVFSQSTTRTVDNFSEIYNGENIQSDANGQKIKLNYLSIPIMVNIPLGTPRVKLQLGPQYSILMSNKNVIKASQDAFKSGDFGVVGGLWFQLPIVNISARYCVGLSDMNNFSEATDQSKWRNQSIQLGVGVTL
;
A
#
# COMPACT_ATOMS: atom_id res chain seq x y z
N MET A 1 37.99 -8.86 8.65
CA MET A 1 36.52 -8.67 8.59
C MET A 1 36.07 -7.24 8.93
N LYS A 2 36.55 -6.59 10.01
CA LYS A 2 36.13 -5.21 10.37
C LYS A 2 36.45 -4.13 9.32
N LYS A 3 37.58 -4.25 8.62
CA LYS A 3 38.00 -3.32 7.55
C LYS A 3 37.16 -3.43 6.26
N LEU A 4 36.60 -4.61 6.01
CA LEU A 4 35.71 -4.87 4.86
C LEU A 4 34.33 -4.25 5.11
N PHE A 5 33.81 -4.36 6.34
CA PHE A 5 32.60 -3.67 6.76
C PHE A 5 32.74 -2.15 6.67
N LEU A 6 33.86 -1.59 7.15
CA LEU A 6 34.11 -0.14 7.05
C LEU A 6 34.20 0.34 5.59
N ALA A 7 34.86 -0.42 4.71
CA ALA A 7 34.93 -0.10 3.29
C ALA A 7 33.56 -0.15 2.61
N MET A 8 32.72 -1.14 2.94
CA MET A 8 31.35 -1.21 2.46
C MET A 8 30.48 -0.05 2.97
N THR A 9 30.64 0.35 4.24
CA THR A 9 29.92 1.51 4.79
C THR A 9 30.37 2.79 4.11
N VAL A 10 31.67 2.99 3.86
CA VAL A 10 32.18 4.17 3.15
C VAL A 10 31.73 4.19 1.69
N LEU A 11 31.73 3.06 0.99
CA LEU A 11 31.20 2.94 -0.38
C LEU A 11 29.68 3.17 -0.45
N ALA A 12 28.93 2.76 0.58
CA ALA A 12 27.50 3.05 0.69
C ALA A 12 27.23 4.53 1.02
N LEU A 13 28.11 5.19 1.78
CA LEU A 13 28.00 6.63 2.06
C LEU A 13 28.42 7.50 0.88
N THR A 14 29.36 7.07 0.04
CA THR A 14 29.79 7.85 -1.14
C THR A 14 28.85 7.72 -2.33
N SER A 15 28.09 6.62 -2.44
CA SER A 15 27.05 6.47 -3.46
C SER A 15 25.82 7.36 -3.22
N LEU A 16 25.56 7.76 -1.97
CA LEU A 16 24.53 8.75 -1.62
C LEU A 16 24.86 10.17 -2.13
N SER A 17 26.15 10.49 -2.32
CA SER A 17 26.62 11.83 -2.71
C SER A 17 26.57 12.09 -4.21
N ALA A 18 26.58 11.03 -5.04
CA ALA A 18 26.59 11.14 -6.50
C ALA A 18 25.20 11.40 -7.13
N VAL A 19 24.13 11.39 -6.34
CA VAL A 19 22.73 11.56 -6.79
C VAL A 19 22.29 13.04 -6.85
N LYS A 20 23.19 14.01 -6.65
CA LYS A 20 22.81 15.43 -6.59
C LYS A 20 22.62 16.15 -7.93
N ALA A 21 22.86 15.52 -9.08
CA ALA A 21 22.83 16.19 -10.39
C ALA A 21 21.53 16.00 -11.22
N GLN A 22 20.60 15.13 -10.78
CA GLN A 22 19.37 14.81 -11.54
C GLN A 22 18.09 14.97 -10.69
N THR A 23 18.10 15.94 -9.78
CA THR A 23 17.12 16.17 -8.69
C THR A 23 15.65 16.35 -9.11
N GLY A 24 15.37 16.58 -10.39
CA GLY A 24 14.01 16.62 -10.93
C GLY A 24 13.52 15.31 -11.52
N PHE A 25 14.42 14.53 -12.14
CA PHE A 25 14.08 13.39 -12.99
C PHE A 25 13.74 12.14 -12.18
N PHE A 26 14.56 11.80 -11.19
CA PHE A 26 14.33 10.65 -10.33
C PHE A 26 14.14 11.12 -8.88
N LYS A 27 13.09 10.63 -8.24
CA LYS A 27 12.78 10.87 -6.83
C LYS A 27 12.46 9.55 -6.17
N TRP A 28 12.84 9.37 -4.93
CA TRP A 28 12.48 8.19 -4.19
C TRP A 28 12.17 8.58 -2.75
N GLY A 29 11.54 7.68 -2.02
CA GLY A 29 11.10 8.01 -0.68
C GLY A 29 10.41 6.85 0.00
N ILE A 30 9.97 7.13 1.21
CA ILE A 30 9.17 6.22 2.02
C ILE A 30 7.79 6.81 2.24
N LYS A 31 6.78 5.97 2.38
CA LYS A 31 5.39 6.34 2.64
C LYS A 31 4.81 5.42 3.70
N GLY A 32 3.99 5.96 4.59
CA GLY A 32 3.27 5.20 5.57
C GLY A 32 1.93 5.85 5.90
N GLY A 33 0.99 5.06 6.40
CA GLY A 33 -0.36 5.54 6.62
C GLY A 33 -1.33 4.51 7.15
N ALA A 34 -2.60 4.88 7.13
CA ALA A 34 -3.72 4.05 7.55
C ALA A 34 -4.56 3.63 6.34
N ASN A 35 -5.14 2.44 6.44
CA ASN A 35 -6.06 1.87 5.47
C ASN A 35 -7.41 1.65 6.14
N LEU A 36 -8.49 2.01 5.44
CA LEU A 36 -9.85 1.71 5.81
C LEU A 36 -10.45 0.87 4.69
N GLY A 37 -10.63 -0.42 4.94
CA GLY A 37 -11.28 -1.35 4.01
C GLY A 37 -12.78 -1.46 4.28
N LYS A 38 -13.58 -1.48 3.21
CA LYS A 38 -14.99 -1.89 3.24
C LYS A 38 -15.15 -3.14 2.37
N LEU A 39 -15.79 -4.15 2.93
CA LEU A 39 -16.17 -5.37 2.20
C LEU A 39 -17.66 -5.29 1.92
N ASP A 40 -18.03 -5.04 0.66
CA ASP A 40 -19.43 -5.17 0.23
C ASP A 40 -19.72 -6.66 -0.03
N GLY A 41 -20.61 -7.27 0.76
CA GLY A 41 -20.95 -8.69 0.55
C GLY A 41 -21.90 -9.37 1.55
N THR A 42 -22.24 -8.75 2.69
CA THR A 42 -23.18 -9.35 3.66
C THR A 42 -24.19 -8.31 4.12
N GLY A 43 -25.48 -8.66 4.13
CA GLY A 43 -26.57 -7.85 4.70
C GLY A 43 -26.51 -7.74 6.23
N TYR A 44 -25.32 -7.61 6.79
CA TYR A 44 -25.01 -7.42 8.20
C TYR A 44 -23.85 -6.43 8.30
N ASP A 45 -24.12 -5.35 9.04
CA ASP A 45 -23.29 -4.24 9.54
C ASP A 45 -21.98 -3.92 8.81
N ASP A 46 -21.86 -2.62 8.46
CA ASP A 46 -20.69 -1.92 7.90
C ASP A 46 -19.39 -2.16 8.71
N ALA A 47 -18.81 -3.35 8.60
CA ALA A 47 -17.58 -3.71 9.31
C ALA A 47 -16.37 -3.07 8.61
N PHE A 48 -16.02 -1.86 9.02
CA PHE A 48 -14.81 -1.18 8.57
C PHE A 48 -13.56 -1.88 9.10
N LYS A 49 -12.66 -2.30 8.19
CA LYS A 49 -11.37 -2.89 8.55
C LYS A 49 -10.30 -1.82 8.60
N LEU A 50 -9.90 -1.44 9.81
CA LEU A 50 -8.76 -0.56 10.04
C LEU A 50 -7.45 -1.33 9.88
N GLY A 51 -6.53 -0.76 9.11
CA GLY A 51 -5.21 -1.29 8.87
C GLY A 51 -4.18 -0.17 8.75
N TYR A 52 -2.92 -0.56 8.60
CA TYR A 52 -1.83 0.37 8.32
C TYR A 52 -1.01 -0.11 7.13
N HIS A 53 -0.30 0.81 6.50
CA HIS A 53 0.66 0.50 5.44
C HIS A 53 1.97 1.25 5.64
N LEU A 54 3.04 0.66 5.15
CA LEU A 54 4.37 1.22 5.09
C LEU A 54 5.03 0.73 3.80
N GLY A 55 5.69 1.62 3.06
CA GLY A 55 6.29 1.27 1.79
C GLY A 55 7.33 2.26 1.31
N GLY A 56 8.08 1.84 0.30
CA GLY A 56 8.97 2.69 -0.48
C GLY A 56 8.33 3.05 -1.82
N PHE A 57 8.67 4.23 -2.35
CA PHE A 57 8.30 4.62 -3.70
C PHE A 57 9.52 5.15 -4.46
N ALA A 58 9.52 4.93 -5.77
CA ALA A 58 10.46 5.49 -6.72
C ALA A 58 9.66 6.11 -7.87
N GLN A 59 9.89 7.38 -8.12
CA GLN A 59 9.20 8.20 -9.11
C GLN A 59 10.19 8.68 -10.18
N ILE A 60 9.85 8.44 -11.44
CA ILE A 60 10.52 9.02 -12.60
C ILE A 60 9.61 10.12 -13.15
N ASN A 61 10.05 11.38 -13.12
CA ASN A 61 9.37 12.51 -13.74
C ASN A 61 9.86 12.65 -15.18
N LEU A 62 8.97 12.41 -16.15
CA LEU A 62 9.30 12.52 -17.58
C LEU A 62 9.21 13.96 -18.06
N VAL A 63 8.17 14.68 -17.60
CA VAL A 63 7.98 16.12 -17.86
C VAL A 63 7.54 16.81 -16.58
N LYS A 64 7.38 18.13 -16.61
CA LYS A 64 7.03 18.94 -15.42
C LYS A 64 5.68 18.52 -14.85
N GLY A 65 5.71 17.73 -13.77
CA GLY A 65 4.52 17.27 -13.03
C GLY A 65 4.00 15.90 -13.44
N PHE A 66 4.30 15.43 -14.65
CA PHE A 66 3.92 14.09 -15.11
C PHE A 66 5.06 13.08 -14.92
N GLY A 67 4.73 11.91 -14.41
CA GLY A 67 5.70 10.86 -14.16
C GLY A 67 5.09 9.51 -13.87
N VAL A 68 5.95 8.50 -13.82
CA VAL A 68 5.58 7.13 -13.41
C VAL A 68 6.21 6.85 -12.06
N GLN A 69 5.49 6.16 -11.19
CA GLN A 69 5.89 5.86 -9.83
C GLN A 69 5.68 4.38 -9.54
N GLY A 70 6.76 3.66 -9.30
CA GLY A 70 6.71 2.30 -8.77
C GLY A 70 6.79 2.33 -7.25
N GLU A 71 6.07 1.45 -6.58
CA GLU A 71 6.12 1.36 -5.12
C GLU A 71 6.18 -0.09 -4.65
N LEU A 72 6.64 -0.25 -3.42
CA LEU A 72 6.58 -1.50 -2.68
C LEU A 72 5.96 -1.18 -1.33
N VAL A 73 4.76 -1.69 -1.07
CA VAL A 73 3.94 -1.34 0.08
C VAL A 73 3.61 -2.60 0.86
N PHE A 74 4.11 -2.67 2.08
CA PHE A 74 3.64 -3.62 3.07
C PHE A 74 2.40 -3.05 3.75
N SER A 75 1.32 -3.82 3.82
CA SER A 75 0.12 -3.43 4.56
C SER A 75 -0.34 -4.54 5.49
N GLN A 76 -0.81 -4.16 6.66
CA GLN A 76 -1.41 -5.08 7.61
C GLN A 76 -2.85 -4.65 7.84
N SER A 77 -3.78 -5.56 7.58
CA SER A 77 -5.20 -5.39 7.91
C SER A 77 -5.54 -6.29 9.07
N THR A 78 -6.16 -5.71 10.11
CA THR A 78 -6.71 -6.49 11.21
C THR A 78 -8.19 -6.67 10.94
N THR A 79 -8.64 -7.92 10.79
CA THR A 79 -10.08 -8.18 10.76
C THR A 79 -10.56 -8.17 12.21
N ARG A 80 -10.94 -6.99 12.69
CA ARG A 80 -11.68 -6.82 13.94
C ARG A 80 -12.87 -5.93 13.65
N THR A 81 -14.07 -6.49 13.81
CA THR A 81 -15.32 -5.75 13.81
C THR A 81 -15.25 -4.77 14.98
N VAL A 82 -15.29 -3.48 14.69
CA VAL A 82 -15.42 -2.43 15.70
C VAL A 82 -16.71 -1.70 15.39
N ASP A 83 -17.65 -1.77 16.32
CA ASP A 83 -18.99 -1.21 16.11
C ASP A 83 -19.01 0.32 16.31
N ASN A 84 -17.96 0.92 16.91
CA ASN A 84 -17.89 2.35 17.19
C ASN A 84 -16.48 2.95 17.08
N PHE A 85 -16.39 4.14 16.46
CA PHE A 85 -15.15 4.92 16.32
C PHE A 85 -14.58 5.42 17.66
N SER A 86 -15.41 5.52 18.72
CA SER A 86 -15.01 6.00 20.05
C SER A 86 -14.18 5.00 20.86
N GLU A 87 -14.21 3.70 20.54
CA GLU A 87 -13.37 2.68 21.19
C GLU A 87 -11.89 2.76 20.78
N ILE A 88 -11.57 3.61 19.80
CA ILE A 88 -10.21 3.82 19.29
C ILE A 88 -9.41 4.77 20.21
N TYR A 89 -10.08 5.68 20.93
CA TYR A 89 -9.41 6.72 21.73
C TYR A 89 -9.10 6.28 23.18
N ASN A 90 -9.94 5.41 23.75
CA ASN A 90 -9.68 4.80 25.05
C ASN A 90 -8.90 3.50 24.84
N GLY A 91 -7.58 3.57 24.94
CA GLY A 91 -6.67 2.43 24.87
C GLY A 91 -6.83 1.37 25.98
N GLU A 92 -7.95 1.37 26.70
CA GLU A 92 -8.31 0.41 27.74
C GLU A 92 -9.67 -0.20 27.39
N ASN A 93 -9.71 -1.53 27.29
CA ASN A 93 -10.87 -2.38 26.99
C ASN A 93 -11.18 -2.65 25.51
N ILE A 94 -10.17 -3.05 24.73
CA ILE A 94 -10.42 -3.80 23.48
C ILE A 94 -10.84 -5.22 23.87
N GLN A 95 -12.15 -5.42 24.05
CA GLN A 95 -12.73 -6.71 24.39
C GLN A 95 -12.33 -7.76 23.35
N SER A 96 -11.80 -8.84 23.88
CA SER A 96 -11.33 -9.99 23.12
C SER A 96 -12.54 -10.83 22.78
N ASP A 97 -12.83 -10.96 21.49
CA ASP A 97 -13.80 -11.94 21.01
C ASP A 97 -13.41 -13.35 21.53
N ALA A 98 -14.41 -14.19 21.80
CA ALA A 98 -14.43 -15.32 22.74
C ALA A 98 -13.45 -16.49 22.47
N ASN A 99 -12.48 -16.31 21.57
CA ASN A 99 -11.36 -17.23 21.32
C ASN A 99 -10.00 -16.55 21.07
N GLY A 100 -9.83 -15.26 21.36
CA GLY A 100 -8.51 -14.62 21.53
C GLY A 100 -7.58 -14.52 20.30
N GLN A 101 -7.96 -15.04 19.13
CA GLN A 101 -7.07 -15.08 17.96
C GLN A 101 -7.28 -13.85 17.05
N LYS A 102 -6.40 -12.86 17.21
CA LYS A 102 -6.27 -11.73 16.28
C LYS A 102 -5.78 -12.25 14.92
N ILE A 103 -6.67 -12.44 13.94
CA ILE A 103 -6.26 -12.78 12.58
C ILE A 103 -5.66 -11.53 11.94
N LYS A 104 -4.32 -11.53 11.84
CA LYS A 104 -3.55 -10.48 11.14
C LYS A 104 -3.29 -10.94 9.72
N LEU A 105 -3.78 -10.17 8.75
CA LEU A 105 -3.53 -10.39 7.33
C LEU A 105 -2.46 -9.39 6.89
N ASN A 106 -1.30 -9.89 6.50
CA ASN A 106 -0.22 -9.08 5.94
C ASN A 106 -0.28 -9.18 4.43
N TYR A 107 -0.13 -8.06 3.72
CA TYR A 107 -0.10 -8.01 2.27
C TYR A 107 1.16 -7.29 1.82
N LEU A 108 1.79 -7.81 0.79
CA LEU A 108 2.85 -7.13 0.06
C LEU A 108 2.29 -6.69 -1.29
N SER A 109 2.23 -5.38 -1.52
CA SER A 109 1.65 -4.78 -2.71
C SER A 109 2.70 -4.03 -3.52
N ILE A 110 2.62 -4.17 -4.84
CA ILE A 110 3.49 -3.52 -5.82
C ILE A 110 2.60 -2.72 -6.78
N PRO A 111 2.25 -1.47 -6.44
CA PRO A 111 1.53 -0.59 -7.34
C PRO A 111 2.48 0.13 -8.31
N ILE A 112 2.00 0.31 -9.54
CA ILE A 112 2.65 1.12 -10.57
C ILE A 112 1.70 2.26 -10.92
N MET A 113 2.04 3.48 -10.50
CA MET A 113 1.17 4.65 -10.59
C MET A 113 1.64 5.62 -11.67
N VAL A 114 0.71 6.09 -12.49
CA VAL A 114 0.91 7.27 -13.33
C VAL A 114 0.50 8.50 -12.53
N ASN A 115 1.35 9.51 -12.52
CA ASN A 115 1.15 10.79 -11.87
C ASN A 115 0.83 11.85 -12.93
N ILE A 116 -0.36 12.46 -12.86
CA ILE A 116 -0.83 13.49 -13.78
C ILE A 116 -1.04 14.80 -13.00
N PRO A 117 -0.39 15.92 -13.36
CA PRO A 117 -0.54 17.17 -12.62
C PRO A 117 -1.92 17.79 -12.85
N LEU A 118 -2.58 18.20 -11.75
CA LEU A 118 -3.88 18.87 -11.78
C LEU A 118 -3.68 20.38 -11.62
N GLY A 119 -3.39 21.07 -12.73
CA GLY A 119 -3.17 22.51 -12.78
C GLY A 119 -1.86 22.99 -12.15
N THR A 120 -1.36 22.32 -11.11
CA THR A 120 -0.08 22.63 -10.46
C THR A 120 0.78 21.36 -10.34
N PRO A 121 2.13 21.47 -10.39
CA PRO A 121 3.02 20.32 -10.18
C PRO A 121 2.97 19.72 -8.77
N ARG A 122 2.29 20.39 -7.83
CA ARG A 122 2.16 19.99 -6.42
C ARG A 122 0.99 19.03 -6.22
N VAL A 123 -0.09 19.17 -6.98
CA VAL A 123 -1.26 18.31 -6.89
C VAL A 123 -1.26 17.38 -8.09
N LYS A 124 -1.17 16.07 -7.85
CA LYS A 124 -1.13 15.07 -8.90
C LYS A 124 -2.24 14.06 -8.70
N LEU A 125 -2.96 13.77 -9.77
CA LEU A 125 -3.83 12.61 -9.87
C LEU A 125 -2.95 11.37 -10.06
N GLN A 126 -3.17 10.36 -9.25
CA GLN A 126 -2.51 9.07 -9.31
C GLN A 126 -3.49 8.04 -9.84
N LEU A 127 -3.09 7.28 -10.85
CA LEU A 127 -3.87 6.17 -11.35
C LEU A 127 -2.96 5.04 -11.81
N GLY A 128 -3.27 3.80 -11.46
CA GLY A 128 -2.48 2.68 -11.93
C GLY A 128 -2.87 1.31 -11.37
N PRO A 129 -2.33 0.23 -11.97
CA PRO A 129 -2.54 -1.11 -11.48
C PRO A 129 -1.74 -1.37 -10.19
N GLN A 130 -2.26 -2.30 -9.38
CA GLN A 130 -1.61 -2.84 -8.20
C GLN A 130 -1.68 -4.35 -8.20
N TYR A 131 -0.54 -4.99 -7.97
CA TYR A 131 -0.48 -6.41 -7.67
C TYR A 131 -0.24 -6.59 -6.16
N SER A 132 -0.98 -7.48 -5.50
CA SER A 132 -0.85 -7.71 -4.05
C SER A 132 -0.77 -9.20 -3.75
N ILE A 133 0.05 -9.55 -2.77
CA ILE A 133 0.25 -10.94 -2.34
C ILE A 133 -0.11 -11.01 -0.85
N LEU A 134 -1.03 -11.89 -0.49
CA LEU A 134 -1.35 -12.17 0.91
C LEU A 134 -0.24 -13.03 1.54
N MET A 135 0.42 -12.48 2.55
CA MET A 135 1.43 -13.16 3.38
C MET A 135 0.75 -13.73 4.63
N SER A 136 0.35 -15.01 4.56
CA SER A 136 -0.21 -15.70 5.72
C SER A 136 0.92 -16.21 6.63
N ASN A 137 0.91 -15.72 7.86
CA ASN A 137 1.97 -15.88 8.84
C ASN A 137 2.09 -17.36 9.28
N LYS A 138 3.10 -18.11 8.78
CA LYS A 138 3.85 -19.14 9.54
C LYS A 138 5.00 -19.88 8.84
N ASN A 139 5.27 -19.76 7.53
CA ASN A 139 6.47 -20.37 6.93
C ASN A 139 6.88 -19.69 5.62
N VAL A 140 7.93 -18.86 5.67
CA VAL A 140 8.42 -18.03 4.55
C VAL A 140 8.85 -18.87 3.32
N ILE A 141 9.27 -20.12 3.52
CA ILE A 141 9.78 -21.00 2.45
C ILE A 141 8.67 -21.85 1.79
N LYS A 142 7.59 -22.17 2.51
CA LYS A 142 6.43 -22.90 1.94
C LYS A 142 5.36 -21.96 1.36
N ALA A 143 5.25 -20.74 1.87
CA ALA A 143 4.33 -19.72 1.36
C ALA A 143 4.67 -19.28 -0.07
N SER A 144 5.93 -19.38 -0.51
CA SER A 144 6.35 -19.02 -1.88
C SER A 144 5.76 -19.92 -2.96
N GLN A 145 5.34 -21.15 -2.63
CA GLN A 145 4.73 -22.08 -3.60
C GLN A 145 3.21 -21.84 -3.77
N ASP A 146 2.53 -21.32 -2.74
CA ASP A 146 1.10 -20.97 -2.77
C ASP A 146 0.84 -19.48 -3.07
N ALA A 147 1.83 -18.61 -2.88
CA ALA A 147 1.76 -17.17 -3.16
C ALA A 147 1.50 -16.85 -4.65
N PHE A 148 1.94 -17.71 -5.57
CA PHE A 148 1.65 -17.56 -6.99
C PHE A 148 0.20 -17.90 -7.38
N LYS A 149 -0.57 -18.58 -6.50
CA LYS A 149 -1.98 -18.91 -6.72
C LYS A 149 -2.96 -17.89 -6.11
N SER A 150 -2.48 -17.01 -5.24
CA SER A 150 -3.31 -16.11 -4.42
C SER A 150 -2.97 -14.63 -4.60
N GLY A 151 -2.40 -14.27 -5.75
CA GLY A 151 -2.10 -12.89 -6.09
C GLY A 151 -3.37 -12.14 -6.48
N ASP A 152 -3.62 -11.02 -5.83
CA ASP A 152 -4.75 -10.14 -6.10
C ASP A 152 -4.32 -9.03 -7.06
N PHE A 153 -5.02 -8.88 -8.17
CA PHE A 153 -4.89 -7.71 -9.05
C PHE A 153 -5.90 -6.65 -8.65
N GLY A 154 -5.51 -5.38 -8.73
CA GLY A 154 -6.38 -4.26 -8.40
C GLY A 154 -6.01 -3.01 -9.18
N VAL A 155 -6.89 -2.02 -9.10
CA VAL A 155 -6.68 -0.68 -9.65
C VAL A 155 -6.71 0.31 -8.51
N VAL A 156 -5.78 1.26 -8.55
CA VAL A 156 -5.63 2.31 -7.56
C VAL A 156 -5.82 3.65 -8.26
N GLY A 157 -6.67 4.49 -7.69
CA GLY A 157 -6.86 5.87 -8.10
C GLY A 157 -6.76 6.79 -6.89
N GLY A 158 -6.18 7.98 -7.00
CA GLY A 158 -6.04 8.86 -5.85
C GLY A 158 -5.38 10.20 -6.14
N LEU A 159 -5.15 10.95 -5.08
CA LEU A 159 -4.47 12.24 -5.10
C LEU A 159 -3.12 12.14 -4.38
N TRP A 160 -2.15 12.87 -4.92
CA TRP A 160 -0.82 13.06 -4.36
C TRP A 160 -0.54 14.56 -4.23
N PHE A 161 -0.32 15.00 -3.00
CA PHE A 161 0.10 16.35 -2.71
C PHE A 161 1.60 16.34 -2.38
N GLN A 162 2.40 16.87 -3.30
CA GLN A 162 3.85 16.92 -3.19
C GLN A 162 4.30 18.27 -2.62
N LEU A 163 4.78 18.25 -1.37
CA LEU A 163 5.52 19.34 -0.75
C LEU A 163 7.03 19.09 -0.92
N PRO A 164 7.93 20.03 -0.54
CA PRO A 164 9.37 19.91 -0.79
C PRO A 164 10.01 18.64 -0.21
N ILE A 165 9.58 18.22 0.99
CA ILE A 165 10.11 17.05 1.70
C ILE A 165 9.00 16.04 1.97
N VAL A 166 7.83 16.54 2.39
CA VAL A 166 6.68 15.72 2.77
C VAL A 166 5.71 15.58 1.60
N ASN A 167 5.07 14.44 1.48
CA ASN A 167 3.97 14.21 0.56
C ASN A 167 2.76 13.69 1.32
N ILE A 168 1.57 14.02 0.86
CA ILE A 168 0.32 13.50 1.41
C ILE A 168 -0.38 12.74 0.30
N SER A 169 -0.85 11.53 0.59
CA SER A 169 -1.55 10.67 -0.35
C SER A 169 -2.92 10.28 0.15
N ALA A 170 -3.92 10.43 -0.70
CA ALA A 170 -5.25 9.89 -0.48
C ALA A 170 -5.59 9.00 -1.68
N ARG A 171 -5.85 7.72 -1.44
CA ARG A 171 -6.04 6.74 -2.51
C ARG A 171 -7.27 5.88 -2.25
N TYR A 172 -7.87 5.46 -3.34
CA TYR A 172 -8.95 4.52 -3.41
C TYR A 172 -8.47 3.31 -4.20
N CYS A 173 -8.39 2.17 -3.54
CA CYS A 173 -7.90 0.93 -4.09
C CYS A 173 -9.08 -0.02 -4.26
N VAL A 174 -9.25 -0.53 -5.48
CA VAL A 174 -10.30 -1.47 -5.84
C VAL A 174 -9.64 -2.77 -6.29
N GLY A 175 -9.85 -3.83 -5.53
CA GLY A 175 -9.49 -5.18 -5.92
C GLY A 175 -10.36 -5.66 -7.08
N LEU A 176 -9.71 -6.24 -8.09
CA LEU A 176 -10.33 -6.85 -9.26
C LEU A 176 -10.25 -8.38 -9.22
N SER A 177 -9.68 -8.98 -8.17
CA SER A 177 -9.58 -10.43 -8.05
C SER A 177 -10.96 -11.07 -7.87
N ASP A 178 -11.37 -11.81 -8.89
CA ASP A 178 -12.40 -12.83 -8.79
C ASP A 178 -11.78 -14.05 -8.09
N MET A 179 -12.15 -14.28 -6.82
CA MET A 179 -11.86 -15.55 -6.15
C MET A 179 -12.80 -16.64 -6.69
N ASN A 180 -12.68 -16.98 -7.98
CA ASN A 180 -13.06 -18.27 -8.56
C ASN A 180 -12.69 -18.32 -10.05
N ASN A 181 -11.94 -19.35 -10.44
CA ASN A 181 -12.03 -19.87 -11.80
C ASN A 181 -13.50 -20.20 -12.06
N PHE A 182 -14.16 -19.61 -13.05
CA PHE A 182 -15.09 -20.33 -13.92
C PHE A 182 -15.52 -19.47 -15.12
N SER A 183 -15.57 -20.15 -16.25
CA SER A 183 -16.05 -19.71 -17.55
C SER A 183 -17.45 -19.09 -17.51
N GLU A 184 -17.72 -18.30 -18.54
CA GLU A 184 -19.04 -17.98 -19.08
C GLU A 184 -20.01 -17.14 -18.21
N ALA A 185 -20.36 -15.99 -18.79
CA ALA A 185 -21.69 -15.38 -18.82
C ALA A 185 -22.62 -15.44 -17.59
N THR A 186 -23.19 -14.26 -17.32
CA THR A 186 -24.43 -13.98 -16.58
C THR A 186 -24.28 -13.73 -15.08
N ASP A 187 -24.95 -12.68 -14.61
CA ASP A 187 -24.93 -12.05 -13.28
C ASP A 187 -24.75 -12.96 -12.06
N GLN A 188 -24.07 -12.46 -11.01
CA GLN A 188 -24.46 -12.48 -9.58
C GLN A 188 -23.24 -12.13 -8.67
N SER A 189 -23.28 -10.94 -8.07
CA SER A 189 -22.42 -10.41 -6.97
C SER A 189 -20.90 -10.60 -7.07
N LYS A 190 -20.22 -9.70 -7.80
CA LYS A 190 -18.75 -9.55 -7.74
C LYS A 190 -18.35 -9.00 -6.37
N TRP A 191 -17.69 -9.81 -5.54
CA TRP A 191 -17.12 -9.36 -4.27
C TRP A 191 -15.93 -8.43 -4.56
N ARG A 192 -16.19 -7.12 -4.57
CA ARG A 192 -15.15 -6.12 -4.85
C ARG A 192 -14.61 -5.61 -3.54
N ASN A 193 -13.36 -5.98 -3.21
CA ASN A 193 -12.67 -5.41 -2.07
C ASN A 193 -12.34 -3.94 -2.36
N GLN A 194 -12.91 -3.02 -1.59
CA GLN A 194 -12.69 -1.58 -1.72
C GLN A 194 -11.96 -1.07 -0.48
N SER A 195 -10.94 -0.24 -0.67
CA SER A 195 -10.25 0.38 0.47
C SER A 195 -9.85 1.81 0.17
N ILE A 196 -9.96 2.66 1.19
CA ILE A 196 -9.43 4.00 1.21
C ILE A 196 -8.11 3.96 1.96
N GLN A 197 -7.05 4.51 1.37
CA GLN A 197 -5.73 4.63 1.98
C GLN A 197 -5.39 6.11 2.15
N LEU A 198 -5.05 6.49 3.36
CA LEU A 198 -4.53 7.82 3.68
C LEU A 198 -3.11 7.67 4.19
N GLY A 199 -2.18 8.46 3.66
CA GLY A 199 -0.77 8.31 3.98
C GLY A 199 0.03 9.59 3.86
N VAL A 200 1.18 9.57 4.51
CA VAL A 200 2.21 10.59 4.45
C VAL A 200 3.49 9.93 3.93
N GLY A 201 4.17 10.60 3.01
CA GLY A 201 5.47 10.17 2.51
C GLY A 201 6.54 11.22 2.70
N VAL A 202 7.78 10.79 2.71
CA VAL A 202 8.96 11.65 2.72
C VAL A 202 9.75 11.36 1.45
N THR A 203 9.94 12.38 0.61
CA THR A 203 10.84 12.32 -0.54
C THR A 203 12.26 12.63 -0.08
N LEU A 204 13.22 11.83 -0.51
CA LEU A 204 14.65 11.96 -0.23
C LEU A 204 15.41 12.45 -1.47
#